data_AF-A0A8H6WLR2-F1
#
_entry.id   AF-A0A8H6WLR2-F1
#
_cell.length_a   1.000
_cell.length_b   1.000
_cell.length_c   1.000
_cell.angle_alpha   90.00
_cell.angle_beta   90.00
_cell.angle_gamma   90.00
#
_symmetry.space_group_name_H-M   'P 1'
#
loop_
_entity.id
_entity.type
_entity.pdbx_description
1 polymer ?
#
loop_
_entity_poly.entity_id
_entity_poly.type
_entity_poly.pdbx_seq_one_letter_code
_entity_poly.pdbx_strand_id
1 'polypeptide(L)'
;MLPPIQVYFTAEFPANTGALIEQLLSRGVSKHEFILDPALHGLSPTQLFKHQNCSFSHYPFALVADTRTLLELEAQNVPTLALVITRSHTAFDEWDLYDGPDLRLLTPLVRLALLRAMAQERFTLDNATHQRPNLSSAEWFWDPPERPFRFDHKMWQVKSLRVDLIGAIQACMELAAKDADCEALYLSFESQAARTGQAFAGTAGRENQ
;
A
#
# COMPACT_ATOMS: atom_id res chain seq x y z
N MET A 1 -19.35 -9.09 -9.19
CA MET A 1 -19.04 -9.45 -7.80
C MET A 1 -17.65 -8.94 -7.48
N LEU A 2 -17.43 -8.30 -6.33
CA LEU A 2 -16.10 -7.80 -5.96
C LEU A 2 -15.14 -8.95 -5.62
N PRO A 3 -13.86 -8.88 -6.05
CA PRO A 3 -12.83 -9.86 -5.69
C PRO A 3 -12.46 -9.76 -4.20
N PRO A 4 -11.90 -10.85 -3.62
CA PRO A 4 -11.52 -10.85 -2.21
C PRO A 4 -10.35 -9.91 -1.93
N ILE A 5 -10.34 -9.31 -0.74
CA ILE A 5 -9.18 -8.55 -0.24
C ILE A 5 -8.13 -9.54 0.24
N GLN A 6 -6.88 -9.37 -0.19
CA GLN A 6 -5.75 -10.21 0.21
C GLN A 6 -5.21 -9.78 1.57
N VAL A 7 -5.03 -10.76 2.46
CA VAL A 7 -4.49 -10.59 3.81
C VAL A 7 -3.26 -11.49 3.95
N TYR A 8 -2.08 -10.88 3.99
CA TYR A 8 -0.81 -11.57 4.10
C TYR A 8 -0.38 -11.68 5.55
N PHE A 9 0.12 -12.85 5.94
CA PHE A 9 0.77 -13.04 7.24
C PHE A 9 2.28 -13.03 7.03
N THR A 10 2.96 -12.03 7.61
CA THR A 10 4.43 -11.87 7.52
C THR A 10 5.11 -12.14 8.85
N ALA A 11 4.39 -12.67 9.84
CA ALA A 11 4.93 -13.20 11.07
C ALA A 11 4.42 -14.61 11.31
N GLU A 12 5.10 -15.36 12.19
CA GLU A 12 4.67 -16.69 12.59
C GLU A 12 3.57 -16.59 13.65
N PHE A 13 2.32 -16.75 13.23
CA PHE A 13 1.17 -16.74 14.14
C PHE A 13 0.90 -18.16 14.67
N PRO A 14 0.71 -18.33 15.99
CA PRO A 14 0.14 -19.55 16.53
C PRO A 14 -1.23 -19.84 15.88
N ALA A 15 -1.55 -21.12 15.66
CA ALA A 15 -2.79 -21.54 14.99
C ALA A 15 -4.05 -20.89 15.61
N ASN A 16 -4.06 -20.75 16.93
CA ASN A 16 -5.16 -20.18 17.71
C ASN A 16 -5.35 -18.68 17.42
N THR A 17 -4.26 -17.96 17.15
CA THR A 17 -4.23 -16.51 16.92
C THR A 17 -4.61 -16.18 15.48
N GLY A 18 -4.22 -17.02 14.52
CA GLY A 18 -4.66 -16.90 13.13
C GLY A 18 -6.19 -17.02 13.00
N ALA A 19 -6.79 -18.00 13.69
CA ALA A 19 -8.24 -18.19 13.72
C ALA A 19 -9.00 -16.98 14.33
N LEU A 20 -8.38 -16.25 15.27
CA LEU A 20 -8.97 -15.05 15.86
C LEU A 20 -9.01 -13.89 14.86
N ILE A 21 -7.92 -13.67 14.11
CA ILE A 21 -7.88 -12.66 13.03
C ILE A 21 -8.93 -12.98 11.97
N GLU A 22 -9.03 -14.26 11.58
CA GLU A 22 -10.06 -14.75 10.66
C GLU A 22 -11.48 -14.52 11.17
N GLN A 23 -11.73 -14.79 12.45
CA GLN A 23 -13.03 -14.53 13.07
C GLN A 23 -13.36 -13.03 13.10
N LEU A 24 -12.37 -12.17 13.36
CA LEU A 24 -12.58 -10.72 13.37
C LEU A 24 -12.84 -10.18 11.96
N LEU A 25 -12.11 -10.66 10.95
CA LEU A 25 -12.29 -10.25 9.56
C LEU A 25 -13.62 -10.73 8.98
N SER A 26 -14.03 -11.97 9.27
CA SER A 26 -15.30 -12.53 8.80
C SER A 26 -16.54 -11.83 9.37
N ARG A 27 -16.43 -11.12 10.51
CA ARG A 27 -17.52 -10.27 11.03
C ARG A 27 -17.75 -8.99 10.22
N GLY A 28 -16.73 -8.50 9.52
CA GLY A 28 -16.78 -7.26 8.76
C GLY A 28 -16.80 -7.44 7.24
N VAL A 29 -16.22 -8.54 6.72
CA VAL A 29 -16.11 -8.82 5.28
C VAL A 29 -16.41 -10.29 4.99
N SER A 30 -17.31 -10.54 4.04
CA SER A 30 -17.65 -11.88 3.57
C SER A 30 -16.69 -12.45 2.51
N LYS A 31 -15.78 -11.64 1.95
CA LYS A 31 -14.79 -12.05 0.93
C LYS A 31 -13.38 -11.50 1.20
N HIS A 32 -12.56 -12.31 1.84
CA HIS A 32 -11.12 -12.07 2.02
C HIS A 32 -10.36 -13.36 1.72
N GLU A 33 -9.10 -13.24 1.33
CA GLU A 33 -8.22 -14.36 1.03
C GLU A 33 -7.01 -14.29 1.96
N PHE A 34 -6.80 -15.35 2.74
CA PHE A 34 -5.64 -15.47 3.62
C PHE A 34 -4.47 -16.10 2.89
N ILE A 35 -3.33 -15.41 2.95
CA ILE A 35 -2.08 -15.87 2.36
C ILE A 35 -1.12 -16.18 3.50
N LEU A 36 -1.08 -17.47 3.83
CA LEU A 36 -0.23 -18.08 4.84
C LEU A 36 0.91 -18.79 4.12
N ASP A 37 1.97 -18.05 3.79
CA ASP A 37 3.16 -18.60 3.16
C ASP A 37 4.39 -18.29 4.04
N PRO A 38 5.05 -19.31 4.61
CA PRO A 38 6.25 -19.12 5.41
C PRO A 38 7.37 -18.35 4.72
N ALA A 39 7.42 -18.34 3.38
CA ALA A 39 8.39 -17.56 2.61
C ALA A 39 8.21 -16.05 2.77
N LEU A 40 7.04 -15.60 3.25
CA LEU A 40 6.71 -14.20 3.44
C LEU A 40 7.06 -13.69 4.84
N HIS A 41 7.50 -14.57 5.75
CA HIS A 41 7.84 -14.20 7.12
C HIS A 41 9.03 -13.23 7.16
N GLY A 42 8.89 -12.14 7.91
CA GLY A 42 9.91 -11.11 8.10
C GLY A 42 10.06 -10.12 6.94
N LEU A 43 9.28 -10.26 5.86
CA LEU A 43 9.33 -9.31 4.74
C LEU A 43 8.76 -7.95 5.14
N SER A 44 9.49 -6.89 4.82
CA SER A 44 8.96 -5.51 4.87
C SER A 44 7.86 -5.31 3.80
N PRO A 45 7.02 -4.28 3.89
CA PRO A 45 5.99 -3.98 2.87
C PRO A 45 6.53 -3.96 1.43
N THR A 46 7.70 -3.35 1.22
CA THR A 46 8.36 -3.31 -0.10
C THR A 46 8.87 -4.67 -0.55
N GLN A 47 9.46 -5.43 0.37
CA GLN A 47 9.96 -6.77 0.06
C GLN A 47 8.81 -7.73 -0.27
N LEU A 48 7.71 -7.65 0.48
CA LEU A 48 6.47 -8.36 0.20
C LEU A 48 5.95 -8.00 -1.20
N PHE A 49 5.84 -6.72 -1.51
CA PHE A 49 5.35 -6.28 -2.82
C PHE A 49 6.25 -6.74 -3.98
N LYS A 50 7.57 -6.72 -3.80
CA LYS A 50 8.51 -7.28 -4.78
C LYS A 50 8.38 -8.80 -4.91
N HIS A 51 8.21 -9.51 -3.80
CA HIS A 51 7.99 -10.97 -3.81
C HIS A 51 6.70 -11.34 -4.56
N GLN A 52 5.69 -10.45 -4.52
CA GLN A 52 4.45 -10.57 -5.30
C GLN A 52 4.57 -10.04 -6.73
N ASN A 53 5.80 -9.97 -7.29
CA ASN A 53 6.06 -9.47 -8.64
C ASN A 53 5.51 -8.06 -8.90
N CYS A 54 5.62 -7.17 -7.90
CA CYS A 54 5.17 -5.78 -7.99
C CYS A 54 3.67 -5.65 -8.35
N SER A 55 2.84 -6.60 -7.90
CA SER A 55 1.39 -6.52 -8.04
C SER A 55 0.70 -7.25 -6.89
N PHE A 56 -0.37 -6.68 -6.36
CA PHE A 56 -1.38 -7.46 -5.65
C PHE A 56 -2.45 -7.90 -6.65
N SER A 57 -3.12 -9.03 -6.38
CA SER A 57 -3.87 -9.73 -7.43
C SER A 57 -5.15 -9.01 -7.88
N HIS A 58 -5.70 -8.15 -7.03
CA HIS A 58 -7.05 -7.60 -7.24
C HIS A 58 -7.17 -6.11 -7.01
N TYR A 59 -6.35 -5.56 -6.12
CA TYR A 59 -6.42 -4.16 -5.70
C TYR A 59 -5.00 -3.57 -5.65
N PRO A 60 -4.83 -2.25 -5.75
CA PRO A 60 -3.53 -1.59 -5.54
C PRO A 60 -3.10 -1.56 -4.06
N PHE A 61 -3.73 -2.37 -3.21
CA PHE A 61 -3.43 -2.47 -1.80
C PHE A 61 -3.63 -3.90 -1.28
N ALA A 62 -3.03 -4.18 -0.13
CA ALA A 62 -3.23 -5.41 0.63
C ALA A 62 -3.15 -5.14 2.13
N LEU A 63 -3.72 -6.04 2.93
CA LEU A 63 -3.58 -6.03 4.38
C LEU A 63 -2.47 -6.98 4.80
N VAL A 64 -1.73 -6.61 5.84
CA VAL A 64 -0.61 -7.39 6.37
C VAL A 64 -0.74 -7.52 7.88
N ALA A 65 -0.78 -8.78 8.34
CA ALA A 65 -0.62 -9.15 9.73
C ALA A 65 0.87 -9.43 9.99
N ASP A 66 1.52 -8.50 10.66
CA ASP A 66 2.96 -8.53 10.94
C ASP A 66 3.24 -8.85 12.42
N THR A 67 4.53 -8.80 12.81
CA THR A 67 4.94 -9.05 14.20
C THR A 67 4.26 -8.11 15.19
N ARG A 68 3.95 -6.87 14.79
CA ARG A 68 3.23 -5.93 15.66
C ARG A 68 1.80 -6.37 15.89
N THR A 69 1.09 -6.84 14.86
CA THR A 69 -0.24 -7.42 15.01
C THR A 69 -0.22 -8.60 15.99
N LEU A 70 0.78 -9.47 15.91
CA LEU A 70 0.95 -10.59 16.83
C LEU A 70 1.14 -10.12 18.28
N LEU A 71 2.04 -9.16 18.51
CA LEU A 71 2.30 -8.60 19.85
C LEU A 71 1.06 -7.92 20.45
N GLU A 72 0.27 -7.21 19.63
CA GLU A 72 -0.98 -6.59 20.07
C GLU A 72 -2.01 -7.63 20.52
N LEU A 73 -2.10 -8.77 19.82
CA LEU A 73 -2.97 -9.89 20.19
C LEU A 73 -2.51 -10.60 21.47
N GLU A 74 -1.21 -10.84 21.61
CA GLU A 74 -0.63 -11.45 22.82
C GLU A 74 -0.84 -10.56 24.05
N ALA A 75 -0.77 -9.24 23.86
CA ALA A 75 -1.07 -8.25 24.90
C ALA A 75 -2.57 -8.03 25.17
N GLN A 76 -3.46 -8.78 24.50
CA GLN A 76 -4.93 -8.64 24.59
C GLN A 76 -5.45 -7.24 24.23
N ASN A 77 -4.69 -6.50 23.41
CA ASN A 77 -5.11 -5.21 22.88
C ASN A 77 -5.99 -5.42 21.64
N VAL A 78 -6.65 -4.34 21.20
CA VAL A 78 -7.33 -4.33 19.90
C VAL A 78 -6.27 -4.45 18.81
N PRO A 79 -6.27 -5.51 17.99
CA PRO A 79 -5.27 -5.72 16.96
C PRO A 79 -5.42 -4.71 15.80
N THR A 80 -4.29 -4.23 15.33
CA THR A 80 -4.18 -3.46 14.08
C THR A 80 -3.53 -4.32 12.99
N LEU A 81 -3.70 -3.93 11.74
CA LEU A 81 -3.00 -4.47 10.57
C LEU A 81 -2.21 -3.36 9.90
N ALA A 82 -1.21 -3.72 9.10
CA ALA A 82 -0.60 -2.78 8.17
C ALA A 82 -1.39 -2.83 6.84
N LEU A 83 -1.94 -1.70 6.43
CA LEU A 83 -2.44 -1.50 5.07
C LEU A 83 -1.26 -1.07 4.20
N VAL A 84 -0.93 -1.88 3.20
CA VAL A 84 0.11 -1.60 2.22
C VAL A 84 -0.56 -1.09 0.96
N ILE A 85 -0.30 0.17 0.59
CA ILE A 85 -0.82 0.81 -0.61
C ILE A 85 0.34 1.00 -1.58
N THR A 86 0.11 0.68 -2.85
CA THR A 86 1.10 0.87 -3.91
C THR A 86 0.61 1.82 -4.97
N ARG A 87 1.53 2.66 -5.44
CA ARG A 87 1.34 3.55 -6.58
C ARG A 87 2.44 3.26 -7.58
N SER A 88 2.08 3.23 -8.87
CA SER A 88 3.08 3.24 -9.94
C SER A 88 3.04 4.53 -10.72
N HIS A 89 4.17 4.84 -11.33
CA HIS A 89 4.29 5.92 -12.30
C HIS A 89 5.38 5.59 -13.29
N THR A 90 5.18 5.97 -14.54
CA THR A 90 6.04 5.67 -15.67
C THR A 90 6.69 6.94 -16.19
N ALA A 91 7.71 6.79 -17.03
CA ALA A 91 8.28 7.93 -17.74
C ALA A 91 7.29 8.58 -18.72
N PHE A 92 6.25 7.85 -19.13
CA PHE A 92 5.22 8.38 -20.02
C PHE A 92 4.25 9.31 -19.28
N ASP A 93 3.95 9.01 -18.02
CA ASP A 93 3.07 9.86 -17.21
C ASP A 93 3.65 11.29 -17.04
N GLU A 94 4.97 11.44 -16.96
CA GLU A 94 5.60 12.77 -16.96
C GLU A 94 5.55 13.47 -18.31
N TRP A 95 5.40 12.75 -19.41
CA TRP A 95 5.31 13.37 -20.73
C TRP A 95 4.07 14.24 -20.85
N ASP A 96 2.95 13.75 -20.33
CA ASP A 96 1.67 14.47 -20.37
C ASP A 96 1.64 15.65 -19.39
N LEU A 97 2.49 15.63 -18.36
CA LEU A 97 2.62 16.68 -17.36
C LEU A 97 3.71 17.71 -17.69
N TYR A 98 4.50 17.48 -18.75
CA TYR A 98 5.65 18.31 -19.08
C TYR A 98 5.23 19.61 -19.80
N ASP A 99 5.59 20.75 -19.22
CA ASP A 99 5.26 22.09 -19.73
C ASP A 99 6.49 22.88 -20.27
N GLY A 100 7.65 22.24 -20.36
CA GLY A 100 8.90 22.86 -20.80
C GLY A 100 9.18 22.81 -22.32
N PRO A 101 10.44 23.05 -22.74
CA PRO A 101 10.85 23.01 -24.15
C PRO A 101 10.64 21.67 -24.85
N ASP A 102 10.33 21.68 -26.15
CA ASP A 102 10.03 20.45 -26.91
C ASP A 102 11.13 19.37 -26.81
N LEU A 103 10.83 18.31 -26.05
CA LEU A 103 11.71 17.17 -25.82
C LEU A 103 11.90 16.30 -27.08
N ARG A 104 11.12 16.54 -28.15
CA ARG A 104 11.27 15.83 -29.43
C ARG A 104 12.61 16.07 -30.11
N LEU A 105 13.26 17.19 -29.79
CA LEU A 105 14.61 17.54 -30.29
C LEU A 105 15.73 16.71 -29.65
N LEU A 106 15.47 16.07 -28.50
CA LEU A 106 16.42 15.20 -27.83
C LEU A 106 16.42 13.79 -28.45
N THR A 107 17.57 13.12 -28.37
CA THR A 107 17.66 11.70 -28.74
C THR A 107 16.73 10.87 -27.83
N PRO A 108 16.19 9.73 -28.30
CA PRO A 108 15.26 8.92 -27.51
C PRO A 108 15.82 8.51 -26.15
N LEU A 109 17.13 8.23 -26.07
CA LEU A 109 17.78 7.83 -24.82
C LEU A 109 17.92 8.99 -23.83
N VAL A 110 18.28 10.18 -24.30
CA VAL A 110 18.36 11.39 -23.45
C VAL A 110 16.97 11.81 -22.99
N ARG A 111 15.98 11.73 -23.87
CA ARG A 111 14.57 11.99 -23.55
C ARG A 111 14.05 11.07 -22.45
N LEU A 112 14.26 9.75 -22.61
CA LEU A 112 13.85 8.77 -21.61
C LEU A 112 14.56 9.00 -20.26
N ALA A 113 15.86 9.32 -20.28
CA ALA A 113 16.60 9.62 -19.06
C ALA A 113 16.06 10.87 -18.34
N LEU A 114 15.72 11.92 -19.08
CA LEU A 114 15.15 13.15 -18.52
C LEU A 114 13.79 12.91 -17.88
N LEU A 115 12.85 12.28 -18.63
CA LEU A 115 11.51 11.99 -18.11
C LEU A 115 11.58 11.16 -16.84
N ARG A 116 12.49 10.18 -16.78
CA ARG A 116 12.72 9.39 -15.55
C ARG A 116 13.23 10.23 -14.38
N ALA A 117 14.16 11.14 -14.63
CA ALA A 117 14.69 12.01 -13.59
C ALA A 117 13.58 12.91 -13.03
N MET A 118 12.75 13.48 -13.90
CA MET A 118 11.58 14.28 -13.50
C MET A 118 10.60 13.46 -12.66
N ALA A 119 10.30 12.25 -13.13
CA ALA A 119 9.37 11.35 -12.48
C ALA A 119 9.87 10.94 -11.08
N GLN A 120 11.16 10.63 -10.95
CA GLN A 120 11.82 10.38 -9.67
C GLN A 120 11.78 11.61 -8.76
N GLU A 121 12.04 12.80 -9.29
CA GLU A 121 12.03 14.04 -8.52
C GLU A 121 10.64 14.34 -7.97
N ARG A 122 9.59 14.27 -8.80
CA ARG A 122 8.19 14.46 -8.38
C ARG A 122 7.80 13.48 -7.27
N PHE A 123 8.13 12.19 -7.43
CA PHE A 123 7.89 11.17 -6.40
C PHE A 123 8.65 11.43 -5.09
N THR A 124 9.88 11.96 -5.19
CA THR A 124 10.68 12.32 -4.02
C THR A 124 10.10 13.53 -3.29
N LEU A 125 9.63 14.54 -4.03
CA LEU A 125 8.96 15.71 -3.48
C LEU A 125 7.64 15.32 -2.80
N ASP A 126 6.83 14.46 -3.41
CA ASP A 126 5.61 13.94 -2.78
C ASP A 126 5.93 13.23 -1.46
N ASN A 127 6.99 12.42 -1.42
CA ASN A 127 7.45 11.81 -0.17
C ASN A 127 7.85 12.86 0.88
N ALA A 128 8.64 13.87 0.51
CA ALA A 128 9.11 14.90 1.44
C ALA A 128 7.96 15.77 1.97
N THR A 129 6.98 16.09 1.13
CA THR A 129 5.81 16.91 1.51
C THR A 129 4.89 16.17 2.48
N HIS A 130 4.86 14.84 2.42
CA HIS A 130 4.06 13.96 3.30
C HIS A 130 4.88 13.37 4.47
N GLN A 131 6.18 13.68 4.59
CA GLN A 131 6.99 13.32 5.75
C GLN A 131 6.61 14.18 6.97
N ARG A 132 5.51 13.80 7.65
CA ARG A 132 5.33 14.17 9.05
C ARG A 132 6.24 13.27 9.91
N PRO A 133 6.92 13.82 10.94
CA PRO A 133 8.03 13.16 11.66
C PRO A 133 7.67 11.89 12.45
N ASN A 134 6.45 11.37 12.31
CA ASN A 134 5.88 10.28 13.11
C ASN A 134 5.33 9.11 12.26
N LEU A 135 5.52 9.13 10.93
CA LEU A 135 4.96 8.12 10.02
C LEU A 135 6.09 7.35 9.34
N SER A 136 6.49 6.22 9.92
CA SER A 136 7.47 5.31 9.33
C SER A 136 6.83 4.47 8.22
N SER A 137 7.55 4.30 7.11
CA SER A 137 7.38 3.32 6.01
C SER A 137 6.71 3.77 4.70
N ALA A 138 7.08 4.93 4.19
CA ALA A 138 7.03 5.16 2.74
C ALA A 138 8.39 4.77 2.14
N GLU A 139 8.38 3.87 1.15
CA GLU A 139 9.55 3.45 0.42
C GLU A 139 9.31 3.59 -1.08
N TRP A 140 10.32 4.08 -1.79
CA TRP A 140 10.29 4.21 -3.23
C TRP A 140 11.33 3.28 -3.83
N PHE A 141 10.94 2.52 -4.85
CA PHE A 141 11.89 1.70 -5.58
C PHE A 141 11.59 1.69 -7.07
N TRP A 142 12.66 1.45 -7.83
CA TRP A 142 12.62 1.32 -9.27
C TRP A 142 12.53 -0.17 -9.63
N ASP A 143 11.58 -0.55 -10.48
CA ASP A 143 11.55 -1.89 -11.07
C ASP A 143 12.62 -1.97 -12.18
N PRO A 144 13.75 -2.69 -11.96
CA PRO A 144 14.93 -2.59 -12.81
C PRO A 144 14.59 -2.93 -14.25
N PRO A 145 15.06 -2.12 -15.22
CA PRO A 145 14.74 -2.39 -16.59
C PRO A 145 15.47 -3.62 -17.10
N GLU A 146 14.75 -4.52 -17.73
CA GLU A 146 15.40 -5.46 -18.66
C GLU A 146 15.99 -4.63 -19.81
N ARG A 147 17.22 -4.92 -20.21
CA ARG A 147 17.77 -4.29 -21.41
C ARG A 147 17.01 -4.82 -22.63
N PRO A 148 16.56 -3.95 -23.55
CA PRO A 148 16.80 -2.50 -23.64
C PRO A 148 15.84 -1.65 -22.79
N PHE A 149 16.27 -0.44 -22.39
CA PHE A 149 15.45 0.51 -21.64
C PHE A 149 14.15 0.87 -22.39
N ARG A 150 13.00 0.67 -21.73
CA ARG A 150 11.66 0.96 -22.28
C ARG A 150 10.91 2.02 -21.45
N PHE A 151 9.90 2.65 -22.05
CA PHE A 151 9.07 3.70 -21.44
C PHE A 151 8.00 3.16 -20.47
N ASP A 152 7.65 1.88 -20.59
CA ASP A 152 6.67 1.15 -19.78
C ASP A 152 7.19 0.77 -18.38
N HIS A 153 8.47 1.02 -18.09
CA HIS A 153 9.03 0.76 -16.77
C HIS A 153 8.38 1.65 -15.71
N LYS A 154 8.02 1.00 -14.60
CA LYS A 154 7.31 1.61 -13.50
C LYS A 154 8.27 1.91 -12.35
N MET A 155 8.17 3.13 -11.84
CA MET A 155 8.56 3.42 -10.47
C MET A 155 7.42 3.05 -9.55
N TRP A 156 7.76 2.46 -8.41
CA TRP A 156 6.80 2.08 -7.41
C TRP A 156 7.05 2.84 -6.13
N GLN A 157 5.99 3.40 -5.59
CA GLN A 157 5.95 3.91 -4.23
C GLN A 157 5.08 2.95 -3.42
N VAL A 158 5.65 2.41 -2.35
CA VAL A 158 4.97 1.54 -1.40
C VAL A 158 4.87 2.32 -0.11
N LYS A 159 3.64 2.49 0.37
CA LYS A 159 3.38 3.11 1.67
C LYS A 159 2.68 2.10 2.55
N SER A 160 3.09 2.03 3.80
CA SER A 160 2.36 1.26 4.81
C SER A 160 1.87 2.15 5.94
N LEU A 161 0.64 1.89 6.36
CA LEU A 161 -0.01 2.62 7.44
C LEU A 161 -0.76 1.64 8.34
N ARG A 162 -0.82 1.93 9.64
CA ARG A 162 -1.55 1.07 10.58
C ARG A 162 -3.04 1.38 10.53
N VAL A 163 -3.84 0.32 10.50
CA VAL A 163 -5.29 0.36 10.45
C VAL A 163 -5.85 -0.58 11.50
N ASP A 164 -6.91 -0.19 12.18
CA ASP A 164 -7.68 -1.13 12.98
C ASP A 164 -8.33 -2.18 12.07
N LEU A 165 -8.55 -3.37 12.61
CA LEU A 165 -9.11 -4.47 11.82
C LEU A 165 -10.48 -4.15 11.21
N ILE A 166 -11.33 -3.43 11.93
CA ILE A 166 -12.70 -3.08 11.50
C ILE A 166 -12.69 -1.95 10.46
N GLY A 167 -11.85 -0.93 10.63
CA GLY A 167 -11.76 0.19 9.69
C GLY A 167 -10.96 -0.13 8.44
N ALA A 168 -9.94 -0.98 8.53
CA ALA A 168 -9.27 -1.57 7.36
C ALA A 168 -10.30 -2.18 6.40
N ILE A 169 -11.19 -3.01 6.96
CA ILE A 169 -12.27 -3.68 6.26
C ILE A 169 -13.21 -2.69 5.57
N GLN A 170 -13.76 -1.74 6.33
CA GLN A 170 -14.78 -0.83 5.82
C GLN A 170 -14.24 0.01 4.68
N ALA A 171 -13.04 0.56 4.87
CA ALA A 171 -12.43 1.41 3.87
C ALA A 171 -12.01 0.60 2.62
N CYS A 172 -11.44 -0.60 2.76
CA CYS A 172 -11.14 -1.46 1.61
C CYS A 172 -12.40 -1.82 0.80
N MET A 173 -13.55 -2.03 1.45
CA MET A 173 -14.83 -2.27 0.75
C MET A 173 -15.37 -1.02 0.06
N GLU A 174 -15.33 0.13 0.73
CA GLU A 174 -15.70 1.40 0.10
C GLU A 174 -14.87 1.67 -1.15
N LEU A 175 -13.62 1.22 -1.15
CA LEU A 175 -12.70 1.41 -2.26
C LEU A 175 -12.94 0.48 -3.42
N ALA A 176 -13.13 -0.79 -3.13
CA ALA A 176 -13.58 -1.76 -4.12
C ALA A 176 -14.89 -1.32 -4.79
N ALA A 177 -15.76 -0.59 -4.09
CA ALA A 177 -17.03 -0.09 -4.61
C ALA A 177 -16.93 1.22 -5.43
N LYS A 178 -15.85 1.99 -5.30
CA LYS A 178 -15.73 3.35 -5.87
C LYS A 178 -14.81 3.43 -7.09
N ASP A 179 -14.16 2.33 -7.50
CA ASP A 179 -13.04 2.35 -8.47
C ASP A 179 -12.05 3.48 -8.17
N ALA A 180 -11.86 3.77 -6.88
CA ALA A 180 -11.26 5.03 -6.49
C ALA A 180 -9.76 5.03 -6.76
N ASP A 181 -9.26 6.18 -7.22
CA ASP A 181 -7.86 6.42 -7.46
C ASP A 181 -7.02 6.10 -6.20
N CYS A 182 -5.90 5.38 -6.40
CA CYS A 182 -4.94 5.00 -5.37
C CYS A 182 -4.43 6.21 -4.58
N GLU A 183 -4.37 7.37 -5.21
CA GLU A 183 -3.95 8.62 -4.56
C GLU A 183 -5.02 9.14 -3.58
N ALA A 184 -6.29 9.16 -3.99
CA ALA A 184 -7.40 9.54 -3.10
C ALA A 184 -7.54 8.57 -1.91
N LEU A 185 -7.27 7.29 -2.19
CA LEU A 185 -7.18 6.18 -1.25
C LEU A 185 -6.18 6.50 -0.13
N TYR A 186 -4.93 6.72 -0.54
CA TYR A 186 -3.84 7.04 0.36
C TYR A 186 -4.15 8.28 1.22
N LEU A 187 -4.57 9.37 0.59
CA LEU A 187 -4.86 10.63 1.27
C LEU A 187 -6.00 10.49 2.30
N SER A 188 -7.03 9.70 1.99
CA SER A 188 -8.14 9.45 2.92
C SER A 188 -7.66 8.71 4.16
N PHE A 189 -6.98 7.57 3.99
CA PHE A 189 -6.46 6.78 5.10
C PHE A 189 -5.44 7.54 5.95
N GLU A 190 -4.53 8.27 5.30
CA GLU A 190 -3.53 9.12 5.96
C GLU A 190 -4.21 10.20 6.82
N SER A 191 -5.19 10.91 6.25
CA SER A 191 -5.92 11.96 6.96
C SER A 191 -6.66 11.43 8.20
N GLN A 192 -7.17 10.20 8.13
CA GLN A 192 -7.89 9.57 9.23
C GLN A 192 -6.92 9.01 10.29
N ALA A 193 -5.85 8.31 9.90
CA ALA A 193 -4.83 7.82 10.83
C ALA A 193 -4.14 8.95 11.61
N ALA A 194 -3.96 10.13 10.98
CA ALA A 194 -3.42 11.31 11.62
C ALA A 194 -4.33 11.89 12.73
N ARG A 195 -5.65 11.67 12.66
CA ARG A 195 -6.62 12.17 13.64
C ARG A 195 -6.78 11.27 14.87
N THR A 196 -6.39 10.00 14.77
CA THR A 196 -6.68 8.94 15.75
C THR A 196 -5.44 8.40 16.47
N GLY A 197 -4.28 9.03 16.30
CA GLY A 197 -3.05 8.63 16.99
C GLY A 197 -2.26 7.53 16.29
N GLN A 198 -2.14 7.61 14.96
CA GLN A 198 -1.34 6.73 14.07
C GLN A 198 -1.97 5.38 13.69
N ALA A 199 -3.20 5.09 14.09
CA ALA A 199 -3.97 3.97 13.55
C ALA A 199 -5.31 4.47 13.03
N PHE A 200 -5.66 4.19 11.78
CA PHE A 200 -7.02 4.42 11.30
C PHE A 200 -8.01 3.70 12.23
N ALA A 201 -9.02 4.40 12.73
CA ALA A 201 -10.14 3.80 13.45
C ALA A 201 -11.38 3.86 12.56
N GLY A 202 -11.89 2.70 12.15
CA GLY A 202 -13.16 2.60 11.42
C GLY A 202 -14.30 3.23 12.20
N THR A 203 -15.31 3.72 11.49
CA THR A 203 -16.46 4.38 12.11
C THR A 203 -17.46 3.43 12.76
N ALA A 204 -17.27 2.11 12.70
CA ALA A 204 -18.14 1.16 13.39
C ALA A 204 -17.86 1.13 14.91
N GLY A 205 -18.51 2.04 15.64
CA GLY A 205 -18.69 1.91 17.09
C GLY A 205 -18.95 3.17 17.90
N ARG A 206 -18.90 4.39 17.32
CA ARG A 206 -19.16 5.64 18.08
C ARG A 206 -20.61 6.12 18.11
N GLU A 207 -21.56 5.33 17.61
CA GLU A 207 -22.99 5.68 17.69
C GLU A 207 -23.76 4.96 18.81
N ASN A 208 -23.09 4.23 19.71
CA ASN A 208 -23.72 3.73 20.94
C ASN A 208 -22.76 3.82 22.14
N GLN A 209 -22.46 5.06 22.56
CA GLN A 209 -22.13 5.38 23.95
C GLN A 209 -22.87 6.65 24.37
#